data_AF-A6MZ22-F1
#
_entry.id   AF-A6MZ22-F1
#
_cell.length_a   1.000
_cell.length_b   1.000
_cell.length_c   1.000
_cell.angle_alpha   90.00
_cell.angle_beta   90.00
_cell.angle_gamma   90.00
#
_symmetry.space_group_name_H-M   'P 1'
#
loop_
_entity.id
_entity.type
_entity.pdbx_description
1 polymer ?
#
loop_
_entity_poly.entity_id
_entity_poly.type
_entity_poly.pdbx_seq_one_letter_code
_entity_poly.pdbx_strand_id
1 'polypeptide(L)'
;ISKCSPCYDFVIGNFYNIKDYLGEKISEHFNQANQIQQLKARNKELEDIAVKVTSFANQLNRILEDQNSTKYLPQVSLTRVISYVQLNDYKKLWLDWSKIPVGKNRGLIYQGYTAGIAINKNGRAMALLQGDDQCVFSVYIGKSKAPGLIQGEDGRIVVKFIPKWAKINTGDEILTSGLDNIFFSDIPVGI
;
A
#
# COMPACT_ATOMS: atom_id res chain seq x y z
N ILE A 1 34.29 -35.62 -50.48
CA ILE A 1 33.50 -36.81 -50.06
C ILE A 1 33.93 -37.08 -48.62
N SER A 2 33.38 -36.38 -47.63
CA SER A 2 32.07 -36.51 -46.98
C SER A 2 32.07 -37.50 -45.80
N LYS A 3 31.44 -37.04 -44.70
CA LYS A 3 30.97 -37.77 -43.50
C LYS A 3 32.08 -38.09 -42.47
N CYS A 4 31.95 -37.84 -41.17
CA CYS A 4 30.79 -37.85 -40.28
C CYS A 4 31.04 -36.91 -39.06
N SER A 5 30.26 -35.84 -38.91
CA SER A 5 30.12 -35.09 -37.64
C SER A 5 28.68 -34.91 -37.11
N PRO A 6 27.57 -35.43 -37.69
CA PRO A 6 26.23 -35.12 -37.16
C PRO A 6 25.78 -36.00 -35.98
N CYS A 7 26.50 -37.07 -35.63
CA CYS A 7 26.06 -38.03 -34.60
C CYS A 7 26.52 -37.66 -33.18
N TYR A 8 27.72 -37.08 -33.04
CA TYR A 8 28.28 -36.69 -31.74
C TYR A 8 27.56 -35.49 -31.12
N ASP A 9 27.30 -34.45 -31.93
CA ASP A 9 26.56 -33.25 -31.48
C ASP A 9 25.10 -33.55 -31.12
N PHE A 10 24.46 -34.52 -31.79
CA PHE A 10 23.08 -34.92 -31.50
C PHE A 10 22.96 -35.65 -30.15
N VAL A 11 23.89 -36.55 -29.83
CA VAL A 11 23.88 -37.29 -28.56
C VAL A 11 24.19 -36.37 -27.38
N ILE A 12 25.15 -35.46 -27.55
CA ILE A 12 25.49 -34.48 -26.52
C ILE A 12 24.35 -33.48 -26.30
N GLY A 13 23.77 -32.94 -27.39
CA GLY A 13 22.63 -32.03 -27.30
C GLY A 13 21.41 -32.65 -26.60
N ASN A 14 21.11 -33.93 -26.86
CA ASN A 14 20.01 -34.63 -26.18
C ASN A 14 20.29 -34.89 -24.69
N PHE A 15 21.54 -35.20 -24.31
CA PHE A 15 21.89 -35.45 -22.92
C PHE A 15 21.78 -34.17 -22.07
N TYR A 16 22.25 -33.03 -22.61
CA TYR A 16 22.09 -31.73 -21.95
C TYR A 16 20.61 -31.33 -21.86
N ASN A 17 19.83 -31.48 -22.94
CA ASN A 17 18.40 -31.16 -22.92
C ASN A 17 17.59 -32.01 -21.92
N ILE A 18 17.91 -33.29 -21.76
CA ILE A 18 17.23 -34.17 -20.77
C ILE A 18 17.65 -33.80 -19.34
N LYS A 19 18.92 -33.48 -19.13
CA LYS A 19 19.44 -33.08 -17.82
C LYS A 19 18.88 -31.72 -17.37
N ASP A 20 18.76 -30.78 -18.31
CA ASP A 20 18.17 -29.46 -18.08
C ASP A 20 16.64 -29.56 -17.88
N TYR A 21 15.93 -30.39 -18.67
CA TYR A 21 14.50 -30.65 -18.48
C TYR A 21 14.19 -31.33 -17.13
N LEU A 22 15.02 -32.27 -16.68
CA LEU A 22 14.89 -32.90 -15.36
C LEU A 22 15.23 -31.91 -14.24
N GLY A 23 16.24 -31.05 -14.43
CA GLY A 23 16.61 -29.99 -13.50
C GLY A 23 15.51 -28.94 -13.32
N GLU A 24 14.90 -28.49 -14.42
CA GLU A 24 13.77 -27.55 -14.41
C GLU A 24 12.55 -28.13 -13.71
N LYS A 25 12.19 -29.39 -14.00
CA LYS A 25 11.00 -30.02 -13.40
C LYS A 25 11.16 -30.29 -11.89
N ILE A 26 12.37 -30.67 -11.46
CA ILE A 26 12.69 -30.81 -10.03
C ILE A 26 12.67 -29.44 -9.35
N SER A 27 13.27 -28.41 -9.97
CA SER A 27 13.24 -27.02 -9.49
C SER A 27 11.81 -26.49 -9.34
N GLU A 28 10.93 -26.71 -10.33
CA GLU A 28 9.52 -26.32 -10.27
C GLU A 28 8.80 -26.97 -9.07
N HIS A 29 8.99 -28.27 -8.84
CA HIS A 29 8.35 -28.98 -7.73
C HIS A 29 8.89 -28.54 -6.35
N PHE A 30 10.19 -28.31 -6.20
CA PHE A 30 10.77 -27.76 -4.96
C PHE A 30 10.31 -26.33 -4.71
N ASN A 31 10.23 -25.50 -5.75
CA ASN A 31 9.72 -24.12 -5.64
C ASN A 31 8.23 -24.09 -5.26
N GLN A 32 7.41 -25.00 -5.80
CA GLN A 32 6.00 -25.14 -5.40
C GLN A 32 5.85 -25.54 -3.93
N ALA A 33 6.63 -26.52 -3.45
CA ALA A 33 6.58 -26.94 -2.05
C ALA A 33 6.99 -25.81 -1.09
N ASN A 34 8.07 -25.09 -1.42
CA ASN A 34 8.53 -23.91 -0.67
C ASN A 34 7.47 -22.80 -0.66
N GLN A 35 6.84 -22.51 -1.80
CA GLN A 35 5.74 -21.53 -1.87
C GLN A 35 4.55 -21.93 -1.00
N ILE A 36 4.13 -23.20 -1.03
CA ILE A 36 3.04 -23.70 -0.19
C ILE A 36 3.38 -23.54 1.29
N GLN A 37 4.63 -23.82 1.69
CA GLN A 37 5.06 -23.63 3.07
C GLN A 37 5.04 -22.15 3.48
N GLN A 38 5.52 -21.25 2.62
CA GLN A 38 5.46 -19.80 2.84
C GLN A 38 4.01 -19.30 2.96
N LEU A 39 3.13 -19.75 2.07
CA LEU A 39 1.70 -19.40 2.11
C LEU A 39 1.04 -19.89 3.39
N LYS A 40 1.34 -21.12 3.85
CA LYS A 40 0.83 -21.64 5.13
C LYS A 40 1.33 -20.82 6.33
N ALA A 41 2.62 -20.48 6.35
CA ALA A 41 3.18 -19.65 7.41
C ALA A 41 2.52 -18.26 7.45
N ARG A 42 2.34 -17.64 6.28
CA ARG A 42 1.68 -16.34 6.15
C ARG A 42 0.20 -16.37 6.53
N ASN A 43 -0.52 -17.43 6.16
CA ASN A 43 -1.92 -17.60 6.59
C ASN A 43 -2.03 -17.69 8.11
N LYS A 44 -1.15 -18.46 8.77
CA LYS A 44 -1.12 -18.57 10.23
C LYS A 44 -0.82 -17.23 10.90
N GLU A 45 0.10 -16.45 10.36
CA GLU A 45 0.42 -15.10 10.83
C GLU A 45 -0.79 -14.16 10.67
N LEU A 46 -1.47 -14.20 9.52
CA LEU A 46 -2.67 -13.41 9.27
C LEU A 46 -3.82 -13.76 10.23
N GLU A 47 -4.02 -15.05 10.53
CA GLU A 47 -5.00 -15.50 11.52
C GLU A 47 -4.69 -14.96 12.93
N ASP A 48 -3.43 -15.04 13.37
CA ASP A 48 -3.01 -14.50 14.67
C ASP A 48 -3.21 -12.98 14.76
N ILE A 49 -2.83 -12.24 13.71
CA ILE A 49 -3.06 -10.79 13.62
C ILE A 49 -4.56 -10.49 13.68
N ALA A 50 -5.40 -11.23 12.96
CA ALA A 50 -6.84 -11.02 12.96
C ALA A 50 -7.44 -11.18 14.37
N VAL A 51 -7.08 -12.25 15.10
CA VAL A 51 -7.54 -12.48 16.48
C VAL A 51 -7.12 -11.34 17.41
N LYS A 52 -5.86 -10.89 17.32
CA LYS A 52 -5.34 -9.78 18.12
C LYS A 52 -6.06 -8.47 17.84
N VAL A 53 -6.25 -8.13 16.57
CA VAL A 53 -6.97 -6.91 16.16
C VAL A 53 -8.43 -6.95 16.61
N THR A 54 -9.12 -8.09 16.47
CA THR A 54 -10.49 -8.25 16.96
C THR A 54 -10.57 -8.08 18.47
N SER A 55 -9.65 -8.69 19.24
CA SER A 55 -9.59 -8.54 20.70
C SER A 55 -9.37 -7.07 21.09
N PHE A 56 -8.44 -6.38 20.43
CA PHE A 56 -8.16 -4.96 20.65
C PHE A 56 -9.38 -4.08 20.33
N ALA A 57 -10.01 -4.28 19.17
CA ALA A 57 -11.21 -3.54 18.78
C ALA A 57 -12.36 -3.73 19.79
N ASN A 58 -12.53 -4.95 20.32
CA ASN A 58 -13.51 -5.23 21.35
C ASN A 58 -13.22 -4.49 22.66
N GLN A 59 -11.96 -4.48 23.11
CA GLN A 59 -11.55 -3.74 24.31
C GLN A 59 -11.75 -2.23 24.14
N LEU A 60 -11.34 -1.68 22.99
CA LEU A 60 -11.53 -0.27 22.67
C LEU A 60 -13.02 0.11 22.69
N ASN A 61 -13.87 -0.70 22.05
CA ASN A 61 -15.31 -0.42 22.05
C ASN A 61 -15.94 -0.51 23.44
N ARG A 62 -15.48 -1.41 24.32
CA ARG A 62 -15.92 -1.44 25.73
C ARG A 62 -15.55 -0.15 26.46
N ILE A 63 -14.31 0.32 26.31
CA ILE A 63 -13.86 1.59 26.90
C ILE A 63 -14.70 2.77 26.37
N LEU A 64 -14.99 2.79 25.06
CA LEU A 64 -15.81 3.85 24.46
C LEU A 64 -17.26 3.81 24.96
N GLU A 65 -17.85 2.62 25.10
CA GLU A 65 -19.18 2.45 25.71
C GLU A 65 -19.20 2.97 27.15
N ASP A 66 -18.20 2.60 27.97
CA ASP A 66 -18.08 3.06 29.36
C ASP A 66 -17.93 4.59 29.47
N GLN A 67 -17.35 5.23 28.44
CA GLN A 67 -17.15 6.67 28.37
C GLN A 67 -18.34 7.43 27.74
N ASN A 68 -19.46 6.75 27.43
CA ASN A 68 -20.58 7.31 26.64
C ASN A 68 -20.13 7.91 25.28
N SER A 69 -19.07 7.36 24.69
CA SER A 69 -18.53 7.78 23.41
C SER A 69 -19.07 6.93 22.26
N THR A 70 -18.90 7.40 21.03
CA THR A 70 -19.34 6.67 19.84
C THR A 70 -18.38 5.52 19.55
N LYS A 71 -18.90 4.35 19.17
CA LYS A 71 -18.08 3.19 18.77
C LYS A 71 -17.11 3.53 17.65
N TYR A 72 -15.89 3.03 17.74
CA TYR A 72 -14.88 3.20 16.70
C TYR A 72 -15.11 2.20 15.56
N LEU A 73 -15.71 2.67 14.47
CA LEU A 73 -16.03 1.86 13.29
C LEU A 73 -15.39 2.47 12.02
N PRO A 74 -14.07 2.29 11.81
CA PRO A 74 -13.41 2.77 10.60
C PRO A 74 -13.93 2.01 9.38
N GLN A 75 -14.54 2.73 8.44
CA GLN A 75 -14.95 2.16 7.17
C GLN A 75 -13.78 2.15 6.19
N VAL A 76 -13.09 1.02 6.10
CA VAL A 76 -12.04 0.75 5.11
C VAL A 76 -12.59 -0.14 4.00
N SER A 77 -12.07 0.02 2.79
CA SER A 77 -12.41 -0.83 1.65
C SER A 77 -11.16 -1.08 0.83
N LEU A 78 -10.96 -2.33 0.42
CA LEU A 78 -9.84 -2.69 -0.44
C LEU A 78 -10.15 -2.26 -1.88
N THR A 79 -9.14 -1.72 -2.56
CA THR A 79 -9.18 -1.41 -3.98
C THR A 79 -7.87 -1.82 -4.65
N ARG A 80 -7.85 -1.86 -5.97
CA ARG A 80 -6.69 -2.22 -6.78
C ARG A 80 -6.42 -1.14 -7.82
N VAL A 81 -5.14 -0.92 -8.12
CA VAL A 81 -4.73 -0.11 -9.27
C VAL A 81 -5.02 -0.86 -10.56
N ILE A 82 -5.66 -0.19 -11.52
CA ILE A 82 -5.92 -0.71 -12.86
C ILE A 82 -4.80 -0.29 -13.82
N SER A 83 -4.49 1.01 -13.86
CA SER A 83 -3.51 1.57 -14.78
C SER A 83 -3.07 2.96 -14.33
N TYR A 84 -2.01 3.48 -14.94
CA TYR A 84 -1.74 4.92 -14.92
C TYR A 84 -2.85 5.69 -15.66
N VAL A 85 -3.05 6.95 -15.27
CA VAL A 85 -3.94 7.87 -16.00
C VAL A 85 -3.26 8.35 -17.29
N GLN A 86 -1.96 8.62 -17.23
CA GLN A 86 -1.11 8.96 -18.37
C GLN A 86 0.24 8.27 -18.22
N LEU A 87 0.86 7.83 -19.33
CA LEU A 87 2.09 7.04 -19.29
C LEU A 87 3.29 7.77 -18.67
N ASN A 88 3.34 9.10 -18.79
CA ASN A 88 4.43 9.92 -18.26
C ASN A 88 4.09 10.58 -16.91
N ASP A 89 2.94 10.24 -16.32
CA ASP A 89 2.53 10.74 -15.00
C ASP A 89 2.34 9.58 -14.03
N TYR A 90 3.41 9.29 -13.28
CA TYR A 90 3.42 8.20 -12.30
C TYR A 90 2.64 8.51 -11.03
N LYS A 91 2.12 9.72 -10.88
CA LYS A 91 1.45 10.18 -9.66
C LYS A 91 -0.06 9.98 -9.70
N LYS A 92 -0.61 9.61 -10.86
CA LYS A 92 -2.05 9.46 -11.08
C LYS A 92 -2.40 8.08 -11.59
N LEU A 93 -3.29 7.39 -10.87
CA LEU A 93 -3.68 6.02 -11.18
C LEU A 93 -5.20 5.89 -11.26
N TRP A 94 -5.69 5.02 -12.13
CA TRP A 94 -7.08 4.57 -12.10
C TRP A 94 -7.23 3.43 -11.10
N LEU A 95 -8.28 3.49 -10.28
CA LEU A 95 -8.60 2.49 -9.28
C LEU A 95 -9.83 1.66 -9.68
N ASP A 96 -9.80 0.39 -9.32
CA ASP A 96 -10.95 -0.51 -9.36
C ASP A 96 -11.81 -0.26 -8.12
N TRP A 97 -12.58 0.83 -8.17
CA TRP A 97 -13.52 1.21 -7.13
C TRP A 97 -14.77 1.85 -7.75
N SER A 98 -15.81 1.02 -7.91
CA SER A 98 -17.04 1.37 -8.63
C SER A 98 -17.97 2.33 -7.88
N LYS A 99 -17.79 2.52 -6.57
CA LYS A 99 -18.69 3.32 -5.71
C LYS A 99 -17.96 4.46 -5.00
N ILE A 100 -17.07 5.16 -5.69
CA ILE A 100 -16.42 6.32 -5.10
C ILE A 100 -17.42 7.50 -4.97
N PRO A 101 -17.65 8.04 -3.75
CA PRO A 101 -18.59 9.13 -3.56
C PRO A 101 -18.18 10.39 -4.31
N VAL A 102 -19.15 11.10 -4.90
CA VAL A 102 -18.90 12.41 -5.51
C VAL A 102 -18.67 13.44 -4.41
N GLY A 103 -17.64 14.28 -4.56
CA GLY A 103 -17.35 15.38 -3.64
C GLY A 103 -16.74 14.96 -2.29
N LYS A 104 -16.44 13.67 -2.08
CA LYS A 104 -15.78 13.20 -0.86
C LYS A 104 -14.54 12.37 -1.21
N ASN A 105 -13.38 12.99 -1.01
CA ASN A 105 -12.09 12.33 -1.18
C ASN A 105 -11.88 11.28 -0.08
N ARG A 106 -11.10 10.26 -0.39
CA ARG A 106 -10.79 9.16 0.55
C ARG A 106 -9.30 8.93 0.63
N GLY A 107 -8.79 8.71 1.83
CA GLY A 107 -7.38 8.38 2.03
C GLY A 107 -7.04 7.02 1.42
N LEU A 108 -5.92 6.95 0.73
CA LEU A 108 -5.32 5.71 0.27
C LEU A 108 -4.18 5.35 1.21
N ILE A 109 -4.19 4.11 1.69
CA ILE A 109 -3.19 3.56 2.60
C ILE A 109 -2.55 2.36 1.92
N TYR A 110 -1.23 2.31 1.91
CA TYR A 110 -0.45 1.20 1.39
C TYR A 110 0.61 0.82 2.41
N GLN A 111 0.68 -0.47 2.76
CA GLN A 111 1.65 -1.00 3.74
C GLN A 111 1.68 -0.24 5.08
N GLY A 112 0.53 0.28 5.53
CA GLY A 112 0.41 1.01 6.79
C GLY A 112 0.76 2.50 6.72
N TYR A 113 1.21 2.99 5.57
CA TYR A 113 1.48 4.41 5.34
C TYR A 113 0.46 5.04 4.41
N THR A 114 0.29 6.35 4.52
CA THR A 114 -0.47 7.10 3.51
C THR A 114 0.22 7.00 2.15
N ALA A 115 -0.55 6.73 1.09
CA ALA A 115 -0.06 6.64 -0.29
C ALA A 115 -0.56 7.81 -1.14
N GLY A 116 -1.69 8.41 -0.76
CA GLY A 116 -2.33 9.51 -1.48
C GLY A 116 -3.81 9.61 -1.18
N ILE A 117 -4.56 10.24 -2.08
CA ILE A 117 -6.01 10.38 -1.98
C ILE A 117 -6.70 9.79 -3.21
N ALA A 118 -7.88 9.20 -3.02
CA ALA A 118 -8.78 8.81 -4.08
C ALA A 118 -9.85 9.88 -4.26
N ILE A 119 -10.04 10.30 -5.51
CA ILE A 119 -11.03 11.29 -5.92
C ILE A 119 -11.98 10.71 -6.97
N ASN A 120 -13.22 11.18 -6.96
CA ASN A 120 -14.14 10.90 -8.06
C ASN A 120 -13.83 11.84 -9.23
N LYS A 121 -13.27 11.29 -10.31
CA LYS A 121 -13.03 11.99 -11.57
C LYS A 121 -14.02 11.46 -12.60
N ASN A 122 -15.06 12.24 -12.90
CA ASN A 122 -16.08 11.92 -13.91
C ASN A 122 -16.76 10.55 -13.69
N GLY A 123 -17.08 10.20 -12.44
CA GLY A 123 -17.70 8.93 -12.08
C GLY A 123 -16.71 7.77 -11.91
N ARG A 124 -15.41 7.99 -12.11
CA ARG A 124 -14.36 6.97 -11.96
C ARG A 124 -13.42 7.32 -10.81
N ALA A 125 -13.01 6.31 -10.05
CA ALA A 125 -12.05 6.49 -8.97
C ALA A 125 -10.63 6.69 -9.52
N MET A 126 -10.05 7.84 -9.21
CA MET A 126 -8.68 8.18 -9.56
C MET A 126 -7.87 8.38 -8.28
N ALA A 127 -6.73 7.72 -8.16
CA ALA A 127 -5.73 8.02 -7.15
C ALA A 127 -4.88 9.21 -7.58
N LEU A 128 -4.68 10.13 -6.66
CA LEU A 128 -3.64 11.14 -6.67
C LEU A 128 -2.64 10.74 -5.58
N LEU A 129 -1.44 10.31 -5.98
CA LEU A 129 -0.38 9.94 -5.05
C LEU A 129 0.24 11.18 -4.40
N GLN A 130 0.89 11.02 -3.24
CA GLN A 130 1.35 12.15 -2.40
C GLN A 130 2.27 13.17 -3.09
N GLY A 131 3.00 12.78 -4.14
CA GLY A 131 3.83 13.70 -4.92
C GLY A 131 3.05 14.58 -5.90
N ASP A 132 1.74 14.33 -6.06
CA ASP A 132 0.86 15.15 -6.88
C ASP A 132 0.48 16.45 -6.16
N ASP A 133 0.49 17.56 -6.89
CA ASP A 133 0.16 18.88 -6.34
C ASP A 133 -1.30 19.01 -5.91
N GLN A 134 -2.17 18.16 -6.45
CA GLN A 134 -3.57 18.04 -6.07
C GLN A 134 -3.80 17.06 -4.90
N CYS A 135 -2.78 16.32 -4.46
CA CYS A 135 -2.86 15.46 -3.29
C CYS A 135 -2.65 16.28 -2.01
N VAL A 136 -3.74 16.77 -1.43
CA VAL A 136 -3.73 17.61 -0.22
C VAL A 136 -4.58 17.01 0.88
N PHE A 137 -4.02 16.92 2.08
CA PHE A 137 -4.72 16.46 3.29
C PHE A 137 -4.01 16.97 4.57
N SER A 138 -4.73 16.91 5.68
CA SER A 138 -4.36 17.47 6.98
C SER A 138 -3.53 16.51 7.83
N VAL A 139 -2.50 17.06 8.46
CA VAL A 139 -1.53 16.30 9.28
C VAL A 139 -1.23 16.99 10.61
N TYR A 140 -0.72 16.19 11.53
CA TYR A 140 -0.04 16.62 12.73
C TYR A 140 1.45 16.29 12.63
N ILE A 141 2.28 17.19 13.15
CA ILE A 141 3.74 17.07 13.16
C ILE A 141 4.23 16.96 14.60
N GLY A 142 5.03 15.94 14.86
CA GLY A 142 5.72 15.70 16.13
C GLY A 142 4.78 15.47 17.31
N LYS A 143 5.38 15.36 18.50
CA LYS A 143 4.67 15.06 19.75
C LYS A 143 3.70 16.17 20.17
N SER A 144 3.98 17.41 19.78
CA SER A 144 3.12 18.56 20.08
C SER A 144 1.86 18.61 19.20
N LYS A 145 1.73 17.69 18.23
CA LYS A 145 0.65 17.63 17.24
C LYS A 145 0.43 18.98 16.57
N ALA A 146 1.51 19.61 16.10
CA ALA A 146 1.41 20.86 15.36
C ALA A 146 0.64 20.63 14.05
N PRO A 147 -0.44 21.38 13.76
CA PRO A 147 -1.25 21.15 12.57
C PRO A 147 -0.53 21.63 11.30
N GLY A 148 -0.82 20.98 10.18
CA GLY A 148 -0.36 21.39 8.86
C GLY A 148 -1.14 20.73 7.73
N LEU A 149 -0.85 21.11 6.49
CA LEU A 149 -1.38 20.47 5.28
C LEU A 149 -0.24 19.87 4.47
N ILE A 150 -0.32 18.58 4.18
CA ILE A 150 0.54 17.93 3.18
C ILE A 150 0.13 18.40 1.79
N GLN A 151 1.12 18.67 0.94
CA GLN A 151 0.94 18.87 -0.49
C GLN A 151 2.15 18.33 -1.26
N GLY A 152 1.91 17.71 -2.41
CA GLY A 152 2.98 17.35 -3.34
C GLY A 152 3.57 18.59 -4.02
N GLU A 153 4.89 18.68 -4.11
CA GLU A 153 5.60 19.78 -4.76
C GLU A 153 6.89 19.27 -5.41
N ASP A 154 6.99 19.37 -6.74
CA ASP A 154 8.14 18.90 -7.53
C ASP A 154 8.56 17.46 -7.23
N GLY A 155 7.58 16.55 -7.07
CA GLY A 155 7.84 15.15 -6.76
C GLY A 155 8.28 14.87 -5.32
N ARG A 156 8.28 15.90 -4.45
CA ARG A 156 8.47 15.79 -3.01
C ARG A 156 7.16 16.02 -2.28
N ILE A 157 7.14 15.68 -1.00
CA ILE A 157 6.02 15.92 -0.10
C ILE A 157 6.43 17.06 0.83
N VAL A 158 5.59 18.09 0.93
CA VAL A 158 5.87 19.28 1.75
C VAL A 158 4.71 19.50 2.70
N VAL A 159 5.02 19.81 3.97
CA VAL A 159 4.00 20.26 4.93
C VAL A 159 3.95 21.79 4.91
N LYS A 160 2.79 22.33 4.59
CA LYS A 160 2.50 23.75 4.50
C LYS A 160 1.58 24.21 5.62
N PHE A 161 1.50 25.52 5.80
CA PHE A 161 0.60 26.19 6.76
C PHE A 161 0.83 25.80 8.23
N ILE A 162 2.09 25.47 8.57
CA ILE A 162 2.49 25.22 9.95
C ILE A 162 2.39 26.53 10.74
N PRO A 163 1.68 26.58 11.88
CA PRO A 163 1.58 27.78 12.69
C PRO A 163 2.95 28.25 13.20
N LYS A 164 3.18 29.57 13.21
CA LYS A 164 4.47 30.16 13.63
C LYS A 164 4.89 29.82 15.07
N TRP A 165 3.94 29.49 15.94
CA TRP A 165 4.20 29.11 17.32
C TRP A 165 4.70 27.66 17.46
N ALA A 166 4.53 26.83 16.43
CA ALA A 166 4.90 25.42 16.49
C ALA A 166 6.42 25.27 16.41
N LYS A 167 6.99 24.53 17.35
CA LYS A 167 8.39 24.11 17.32
C LYS A 167 8.46 22.76 16.62
N ILE A 168 9.09 22.72 15.45
CA ILE A 168 9.30 21.51 14.65
C ILE A 168 10.79 21.21 14.61
N ASN A 169 11.15 19.94 14.77
CA ASN A 169 12.52 19.45 14.73
C ASN A 169 12.67 18.41 13.63
N THR A 170 13.89 18.27 13.10
CA THR A 170 14.21 17.16 12.21
C THR A 170 14.03 15.84 12.96
N GLY A 171 13.31 14.89 12.34
CA GLY A 171 12.98 13.62 12.97
C GLY A 171 11.59 13.59 13.62
N ASP A 172 10.84 14.69 13.58
CA ASP A 172 9.46 14.70 14.05
C ASP A 172 8.57 13.89 13.09
N GLU A 173 7.90 12.88 13.64
CA GLU A 173 6.95 12.06 12.87
C GLU A 173 5.76 12.90 12.38
N ILE A 174 5.31 12.60 11.17
CA ILE A 174 4.14 13.22 10.55
C ILE A 174 3.04 12.18 10.46
N LEU A 175 1.89 12.50 11.04
CA LEU A 175 0.72 11.63 11.10
C LEU A 175 -0.50 12.35 10.53
N THR A 176 -1.47 11.63 9.97
CA THR A 176 -2.74 12.23 9.55
C THR A 176 -3.51 12.80 10.74
N SER A 177 -4.14 13.96 10.56
CA SER A 177 -4.85 14.63 11.66
C SER A 177 -6.29 14.12 11.87
N GLY A 178 -6.90 13.60 10.81
CA GLY A 178 -8.31 13.23 10.76
C GLY A 178 -9.31 14.40 10.70
N LEU A 179 -8.86 15.65 10.63
CA LEU A 179 -9.73 16.84 10.67
C LEU A 179 -10.51 17.09 9.37
N ASP A 180 -10.04 16.56 8.23
CA ASP A 180 -10.61 16.81 6.90
C ASP A 180 -11.52 15.69 6.38
N ASN A 181 -11.79 14.66 7.18
CA ASN A 181 -12.56 13.46 6.80
C ASN A 181 -12.01 12.67 5.60
N ILE A 182 -10.73 12.86 5.24
CA ILE A 182 -10.05 12.08 4.20
C ILE A 182 -9.44 10.81 4.81
N PHE A 183 -8.68 10.99 5.90
CA PHE A 183 -8.01 9.91 6.64
C PHE A 183 -8.58 9.77 8.06
N PHE A 184 -8.36 8.60 8.67
CA PHE A 184 -8.39 8.50 10.13
C PHE A 184 -7.23 9.29 10.74
N SER A 185 -7.33 9.66 12.00
CA SER A 185 -6.19 10.22 12.73
C SER A 185 -5.08 9.18 12.91
N ASP A 186 -3.85 9.65 13.02
CA ASP A 186 -2.67 8.87 13.43
C ASP A 186 -2.22 7.78 12.42
N ILE A 187 -2.52 7.94 11.13
CA ILE A 187 -1.91 7.14 10.05
C ILE A 187 -0.54 7.73 9.68
N PRO A 188 0.53 6.92 9.67
CA PRO A 188 1.86 7.38 9.29
C PRO A 188 1.95 7.98 7.90
N VAL A 189 2.59 9.15 7.81
CA VAL A 189 2.91 9.84 6.55
C VAL A 189 4.40 9.76 6.26
N GLY A 190 5.23 10.12 7.24
CA GLY A 190 6.67 10.20 7.09
C GLY A 190 7.36 10.82 8.31
N ILE A 191 8.61 11.24 8.13
CA ILE A 191 9.50 11.88 9.11
C ILE A 191 10.15 13.09 8.44
#